data_AF-J6EIQ4-F1
#
_entry.id   AF-J6EIQ4-F1
#
_cell.length_a   1.000
_cell.length_b   1.000
_cell.length_c   1.000
_cell.angle_alpha   90.00
_cell.angle_beta   90.00
_cell.angle_gamma   90.00
#
_symmetry.space_group_name_H-M   'P 1'
#
loop_
_entity.id
_entity.type
_entity.pdbx_description
1 polymer ?
#
loop_
_entity_poly.entity_id
_entity_poly.type
_entity_poly.pdbx_seq_one_letter_code
_entity_poly.pdbx_strand_id
1 'polypeptide(L)'
;MSSTTDKLIQKHASLFKKATEHKFTNELCSGTLKDRSLYIYLTQDLLFFETSLRLICKTTSLAPTTHALITLAKKIGFFSNDENSYFHDCLELLAPSLTEAERAKFDHKAIPAVDTFLKLIED
;
A
#
# COMPACT_ATOMS: atom_id res chain seq x y z
N MET A 1 30.11 -9.02 -9.73
CA MET A 1 29.04 -8.57 -10.64
C MET A 1 27.89 -8.05 -9.78
N SER A 2 27.26 -6.94 -10.16
CA SER A 2 26.08 -6.40 -9.47
C SER A 2 24.86 -7.30 -9.73
N SER A 3 24.10 -7.62 -8.67
CA SER A 3 22.91 -8.46 -8.76
C SER A 3 21.78 -7.76 -9.54
N THR A 4 20.76 -8.50 -9.98
CA THR A 4 19.57 -7.90 -10.61
C THR A 4 18.92 -6.87 -9.67
N THR A 5 18.84 -7.19 -8.38
CA THR A 5 18.31 -6.29 -7.34
C THR A 5 19.10 -4.98 -7.27
N ASP A 6 20.43 -5.06 -7.22
CA ASP A 6 21.28 -3.87 -7.17
C ASP A 6 21.08 -2.97 -8.39
N LYS A 7 20.96 -3.56 -9.58
CA LYS A 7 20.71 -2.82 -10.82
C LYS A 7 19.37 -2.09 -10.78
N LEU A 8 18.31 -2.74 -10.28
CA LEU A 8 16.99 -2.13 -10.15
C LEU A 8 16.98 -0.99 -9.13
N ILE A 9 17.61 -1.19 -7.96
CA ILE A 9 17.74 -0.16 -6.93
C ILE A 9 18.48 1.06 -7.50
N GLN A 10 19.61 0.85 -8.17
CA GLN A 10 20.38 1.94 -8.78
C GLN A 10 19.59 2.68 -9.87
N LYS A 11 18.89 1.93 -10.73
CA LYS A 11 18.09 2.50 -11.82
C LYS A 11 16.95 3.40 -11.32
N HIS A 12 16.33 3.06 -10.20
CA HIS A 12 15.14 3.75 -9.68
C HIS A 12 15.43 4.65 -8.46
N ALA A 13 16.70 4.85 -8.09
CA ALA A 13 17.10 5.63 -6.92
C ALA A 13 16.55 7.07 -6.91
N SER A 14 16.52 7.75 -8.07
CA SER A 14 15.98 9.10 -8.18
C SER A 14 14.47 9.16 -7.93
N LEU A 15 13.73 8.15 -8.41
CA LEU A 15 12.29 8.03 -8.19
C LEU A 15 12.00 7.75 -6.71
N PHE A 16 12.76 6.84 -6.10
CA PHE A 16 12.64 6.53 -4.68
C PHE A 16 12.92 7.76 -3.80
N LYS A 17 13.97 8.54 -4.12
CA LYS A 17 14.27 9.80 -3.45
C LYS A 17 13.12 10.81 -3.58
N LYS A 18 12.56 10.97 -4.79
CA LYS A 18 11.42 11.86 -5.01
C LYS A 18 10.19 11.45 -4.19
N ALA A 19 9.93 10.16 -4.04
CA ALA A 19 8.80 9.66 -3.25
C ALA A 19 9.02 9.89 -1.74
N THR A 20 10.23 9.59 -1.24
CA THR A 20 10.56 9.69 0.19
C THR A 20 10.77 11.12 0.68
N GLU A 21 11.20 12.04 -0.18
CA GLU A 21 11.35 13.48 0.12
C GLU A 21 10.16 14.32 -0.35
N HIS A 22 9.06 13.68 -0.78
CA HIS A 22 7.86 14.40 -1.20
C HIS A 22 7.26 15.18 -0.01
N LYS A 23 6.56 16.28 -0.31
CA LYS A 23 5.86 17.07 0.72
C LYS A 23 4.99 16.19 1.63
N PHE A 24 4.26 15.24 1.05
CA PHE A 24 3.39 14.33 1.79
C PHE A 24 4.14 13.50 2.84
N THR A 25 5.27 12.88 2.49
CA THR A 25 6.05 12.04 3.42
C THR A 25 6.74 12.89 4.49
N ASN A 26 7.23 14.08 4.12
CA ASN A 26 7.79 15.02 5.09
C ASN A 26 6.74 15.50 6.10
N GLU A 27 5.54 15.85 5.66
CA GLU A 27 4.42 16.25 6.53
C GLU A 27 3.94 15.07 7.41
N LEU A 28 3.92 13.85 6.88
CA LEU A 28 3.59 12.65 7.66
C LEU A 28 4.61 12.41 8.77
N CYS A 29 5.90 12.43 8.46
CA CYS A 29 6.97 12.20 9.43
C CYS A 29 7.07 13.32 10.48
N SER A 30 6.73 14.55 10.13
CA SER A 30 6.72 15.68 11.07
C SER A 30 5.41 15.80 11.87
N GLY A 31 4.41 14.95 11.60
CA GLY A 31 3.12 15.01 12.28
C GLY A 31 2.28 16.24 11.90
N THR A 32 2.55 16.87 10.76
CA THR A 32 1.83 18.07 10.30
C THR A 32 0.91 17.79 9.11
N LEU A 33 0.84 16.55 8.64
CA LEU A 33 -0.08 16.15 7.57
C LEU A 33 -1.53 16.33 8.04
N LYS A 34 -2.36 16.94 7.19
CA LYS A 34 -3.78 17.14 7.51
C LYS A 34 -4.50 15.80 7.60
N ASP A 35 -5.36 15.64 8.60
CA ASP A 35 -6.20 14.44 8.80
C ASP A 35 -6.97 14.05 7.54
N ARG A 36 -7.56 15.03 6.83
CA ARG A 36 -8.25 14.78 5.55
C ARG A 36 -7.33 14.13 4.51
N SER A 37 -6.08 14.58 4.42
CA SER A 37 -5.10 14.01 3.48
C SER A 37 -4.67 12.61 3.92
N LEU A 38 -4.52 12.38 5.22
CA LEU A 38 -4.20 11.07 5.78
C LEU A 38 -5.34 10.06 5.56
N TYR A 39 -6.60 10.46 5.79
CA TYR A 39 -7.77 9.63 5.51
C TYR A 39 -7.82 9.20 4.04
N ILE A 40 -7.66 10.16 3.12
CA ILE A 40 -7.67 9.86 1.69
C ILE A 40 -6.51 8.90 1.36
N TYR A 41 -5.32 9.12 1.90
CA TYR A 41 -4.20 8.19 1.70
C TYR A 41 -4.53 6.78 2.19
N LEU A 42 -5.01 6.63 3.43
CA LEU A 42 -5.28 5.33 4.05
C LEU A 42 -6.40 4.57 3.34
N THR A 43 -7.44 5.25 2.84
CA THR A 43 -8.49 4.58 2.03
C THR A 43 -7.91 4.02 0.73
N GLN A 44 -7.01 4.74 0.08
CA GLN A 44 -6.36 4.25 -1.14
C GLN A 44 -5.35 3.13 -0.84
N ASP A 45 -4.63 3.23 0.27
CA ASP A 45 -3.65 2.24 0.70
C ASP A 45 -4.34 0.93 1.12
N LEU A 46 -5.53 1.00 1.72
CA LEU A 46 -6.36 -0.17 2.00
C LEU A 46 -6.75 -0.92 0.71
N LEU A 47 -7.17 -0.21 -0.34
CA LEU A 47 -7.46 -0.82 -1.64
C LEU A 47 -6.21 -1.51 -2.23
N PHE A 48 -5.05 -0.85 -2.15
CA PHE A 48 -3.78 -1.42 -2.58
C PHE A 48 -3.38 -2.66 -1.76
N PHE A 49 -3.55 -2.59 -0.43
CA PHE A 49 -3.25 -3.68 0.49
C PHE A 49 -4.10 -4.91 0.17
N GLU A 50 -5.42 -4.77 0.06
CA GLU A 50 -6.31 -5.89 -0.23
C GLU A 50 -6.01 -6.54 -1.60
N THR A 51 -5.79 -5.73 -2.65
CA THR A 51 -5.45 -6.25 -3.98
C THR A 51 -4.09 -6.94 -3.99
N SER A 52 -3.09 -6.37 -3.30
CA SER A 52 -1.76 -6.98 -3.16
C SER A 52 -1.81 -8.28 -2.34
N LEU A 53 -2.67 -8.35 -1.31
CA LEU A 53 -2.90 -9.56 -0.52
C LEU A 53 -3.48 -10.69 -1.38
N ARG A 54 -4.38 -10.37 -2.31
CA ARG A 54 -4.89 -11.34 -3.31
C ARG A 54 -3.77 -11.82 -4.24
N LEU A 55 -2.91 -10.91 -4.72
CA LEU A 55 -1.77 -11.28 -5.57
C LEU A 55 -0.76 -12.17 -4.85
N ILE A 56 -0.41 -11.88 -3.60
CA ILE A 56 0.54 -12.71 -2.86
C ILE A 56 -0.03 -14.11 -2.60
N CYS A 57 -1.34 -14.24 -2.33
CA CYS A 57 -2.00 -15.54 -2.24
C CYS A 57 -1.90 -16.32 -3.56
N LYS A 58 -2.19 -15.69 -4.71
CA LYS A 58 -2.07 -16.29 -6.04
C LYS A 58 -0.64 -16.71 -6.38
N THR A 59 0.36 -15.86 -6.09
CA THR A 59 1.76 -16.17 -6.38
C THR A 59 2.32 -17.24 -5.45
N THR A 60 1.86 -17.28 -4.19
CA THR A 60 2.22 -18.32 -3.21
C THR A 60 1.75 -19.70 -3.67
N SER A 61 0.54 -19.82 -4.20
CA SER A 61 0.03 -21.11 -4.71
C SER A 61 0.80 -21.62 -5.94
N LEU A 62 1.47 -20.72 -6.66
CA LEU A 62 2.31 -21.01 -7.83
C LEU A 62 3.81 -21.15 -7.50
N ALA A 63 4.18 -21.13 -6.21
CA ALA A 63 5.59 -21.14 -5.81
C ALA A 63 6.32 -22.41 -6.34
N PRO A 64 7.47 -22.27 -7.01
CA PRO A 64 8.14 -23.39 -7.67
C PRO A 64 8.86 -24.35 -6.72
N THR A 65 9.04 -23.95 -5.45
CA THR A 65 9.72 -24.76 -4.43
C THR A 65 9.03 -24.64 -3.08
N THR A 66 9.15 -25.66 -2.24
CA THR A 66 8.65 -25.64 -0.86
C THR A 66 9.26 -24.50 -0.04
N HIS A 67 10.54 -24.17 -0.27
CA HIS A 67 11.19 -23.05 0.41
C HIS A 67 10.54 -21.70 0.05
N ALA A 68 10.28 -21.46 -1.24
CA ALA A 68 9.58 -20.26 -1.69
C ALA A 68 8.13 -20.23 -1.16
N LEU A 69 7.43 -21.37 -1.19
CA LEU A 69 6.07 -21.52 -0.65
C LEU A 69 6.01 -21.11 0.83
N ILE A 70 6.87 -21.68 1.67
CA ILE A 70 6.90 -21.38 3.10
C ILE A 70 7.27 -19.91 3.35
N THR A 71 8.19 -19.36 2.55
CA THR A 71 8.61 -17.96 2.67
C THR A 71 7.45 -17.00 2.40
N LEU A 72 6.69 -17.22 1.33
CA LEU A 72 5.55 -16.39 0.98
C LEU A 72 4.36 -16.63 1.93
N ALA A 73 4.10 -17.87 2.35
CA ALA A 73 3.06 -18.19 3.32
C ALA A 73 3.27 -17.47 4.68
N LYS A 74 4.52 -17.34 5.13
CA LYS A 74 4.85 -16.54 6.32
C LYS A 74 4.53 -15.06 6.14
N LYS A 75 4.66 -14.51 4.93
CA LYS A 75 4.30 -13.12 4.63
C LYS A 75 2.79 -12.91 4.64
N ILE A 76 2.02 -13.86 4.11
CA ILE A 76 0.55 -13.84 4.23
C ILE A 76 0.16 -13.82 5.72
N GLY A 77 0.71 -14.73 6.52
CA GLY A 77 0.42 -14.78 7.95
C GLY A 77 0.76 -13.48 8.69
N PHE A 78 1.86 -12.81 8.31
CA PHE A 78 2.22 -11.50 8.86
C PHE A 78 1.17 -10.42 8.53
N PHE A 79 0.78 -10.29 7.25
CA PHE A 79 -0.24 -9.32 6.82
C PHE A 79 -1.61 -9.60 7.43
N SER A 80 -1.97 -10.86 7.66
CA SER A 80 -3.26 -11.24 8.24
C SER A 80 -3.35 -11.09 9.76
N ASN A 81 -2.23 -10.85 10.47
CA ASN A 81 -2.21 -10.80 11.93
C ASN A 81 -2.21 -9.36 12.44
N ASP A 82 -1.11 -8.63 12.23
CA ASP A 82 -0.85 -7.37 12.94
C ASP A 82 -1.50 -6.14 12.26
N GLU A 83 -2.01 -6.29 11.03
CA GLU A 83 -2.54 -5.19 10.21
C GLU A 83 -4.08 -5.14 10.16
N ASN A 84 -4.77 -6.13 10.73
CA ASN A 84 -6.18 -6.37 10.40
C ASN A 84 -7.14 -5.25 10.87
N SER A 85 -6.87 -4.58 12.00
CA SER A 85 -7.70 -3.45 12.45
C SER A 85 -7.10 -2.08 12.14
N TYR A 86 -5.79 -1.99 11.86
CA TYR A 86 -5.08 -0.71 11.76
C TYR A 86 -5.77 0.27 10.80
N PHE A 87 -6.10 -0.18 9.59
CA PHE A 87 -6.76 0.68 8.60
C PHE A 87 -8.12 1.14 9.08
N HIS A 88 -8.95 0.23 9.60
CA HIS A 88 -10.30 0.53 10.06
C HIS A 88 -10.30 1.48 11.26
N ASP A 89 -9.45 1.22 12.26
CA ASP A 89 -9.32 2.05 13.46
C ASP A 89 -8.85 3.47 13.10
N CYS A 90 -7.86 3.60 12.20
CA CYS A 90 -7.38 4.90 11.76
C CYS A 90 -8.42 5.65 10.92
N LEU A 91 -9.15 4.95 10.04
CA LEU A 91 -10.20 5.57 9.22
C LEU A 91 -11.37 6.05 10.09
N GLU A 92 -11.76 5.29 11.11
CA GLU A 92 -12.79 5.72 12.07
C GLU A 92 -12.36 7.00 12.81
N LEU A 93 -11.13 7.03 13.32
CA LEU A 93 -10.57 8.21 14.00
C LEU A 93 -10.56 9.45 13.11
N LEU A 94 -10.23 9.28 11.82
CA LEU A 94 -10.07 10.38 10.87
C LEU A 94 -11.38 10.75 10.15
N ALA A 95 -12.43 9.93 10.23
CA ALA A 95 -13.69 10.13 9.53
C ALA A 95 -14.35 11.51 9.74
N PRO A 96 -14.26 12.16 10.92
CA PRO A 96 -14.78 13.52 11.13
C PRO A 96 -14.10 14.60 10.29
N SER A 97 -12.91 14.32 9.73
CA SER A 97 -12.17 15.27 8.87
C SER A 97 -12.71 15.36 7.43
N LEU A 98 -13.67 14.50 7.07
CA LEU A 98 -14.33 14.46 5.76
C LEU A 98 -15.84 14.64 5.89
N THR A 99 -16.45 15.18 4.83
CA THR A 99 -17.90 15.09 4.64
C THR A 99 -18.32 13.68 4.24
N GLU A 100 -19.60 13.34 4.45
CA GLU A 100 -20.15 12.05 4.02
C GLU A 100 -20.02 11.83 2.50
N ALA A 101 -20.21 12.88 1.70
CA ALA A 101 -20.02 12.84 0.25
C ALA A 101 -18.58 12.56 -0.16
N GLU A 102 -17.60 13.06 0.60
CA GLU A 102 -16.18 12.77 0.36
C GLU A 102 -15.82 11.33 0.77
N ARG A 103 -16.32 10.84 1.91
CA ARG A 103 -16.13 9.44 2.30
C ARG A 103 -16.69 8.48 1.26
N ALA A 104 -17.94 8.69 0.85
CA ALA A 104 -18.56 7.90 -0.22
C ALA A 104 -17.76 7.92 -1.54
N LYS A 105 -17.05 9.03 -1.83
CA LYS A 105 -16.19 9.15 -3.00
C LYS A 105 -14.89 8.37 -2.87
N PHE A 106 -14.25 8.34 -1.71
CA PHE A 106 -12.89 7.79 -1.55
C PHE A 106 -12.86 6.36 -0.99
N ASP A 107 -13.86 5.95 -0.22
CA ASP A 107 -13.91 4.65 0.44
C ASP A 107 -14.03 3.48 -0.55
N HIS A 108 -14.65 3.71 -1.71
CA HIS A 108 -14.95 2.64 -2.68
C HIS A 108 -14.43 2.92 -4.09
N LYS A 109 -13.66 4.00 -4.29
CA LYS A 109 -13.17 4.36 -5.62
C LYS A 109 -11.71 4.76 -5.58
N ALA A 110 -10.89 3.94 -6.23
CA ALA A 110 -9.51 4.26 -6.49
C ALA A 110 -9.39 5.58 -7.27
N ILE A 111 -8.54 6.48 -6.79
CA ILE A 111 -8.14 7.66 -7.57
C ILE A 111 -7.35 7.22 -8.81
N PRO A 112 -7.33 8.01 -9.91
CA PRO A 112 -6.78 7.55 -11.20
C PRO A 112 -5.37 6.97 -11.15
N ALA A 113 -4.49 7.55 -10.33
CA ALA A 113 -3.11 7.06 -10.16
C ALA A 113 -3.08 5.68 -9.46
N VAL A 114 -3.94 5.47 -8.47
CA VAL A 114 -4.04 4.20 -7.73
C VAL A 114 -4.71 3.15 -8.61
N ASP A 115 -5.80 3.51 -9.30
CA ASP A 115 -6.49 2.63 -10.26
C ASP A 115 -5.54 2.09 -11.34
N THR A 116 -4.66 2.94 -11.87
CA THR A 116 -3.62 2.51 -12.83
C THR A 116 -2.68 1.48 -12.21
N PHE A 117 -2.30 1.66 -10.94
CA PHE A 117 -1.40 0.74 -10.27
C PHE A 117 -2.09 -0.58 -9.88
N LEU A 118 -3.34 -0.54 -9.43
CA LEU A 118 -4.13 -1.73 -9.12
C LEU A 118 -4.28 -2.63 -10.35
N LYS A 119 -4.56 -2.05 -11.52
CA LYS A 119 -4.64 -2.81 -12.79
C LYS A 119 -3.35 -3.58 -13.09
N LEU A 120 -2.19 -2.95 -12.87
CA LEU A 120 -0.89 -3.62 -13.06
C LEU A 120 -0.63 -4.78 -12.09
N ILE A 121 -1.30 -4.79 -10.92
CA ILE A 121 -1.19 -5.87 -9.92
C ILE A 121 -2.15 -7.01 -10.26
N GLU A 122 -3.28 -6.70 -10.87
CA GLU A 122 -4.32 -7.66 -11.25
C GLU A 122 -4.01 -8.40 -12.57
N ASP A 123 -3.28 -7.76 -13.49
CA ASP A 123 -2.78 -8.33 -14.75
C ASP A 123 -1.82 -9.52 -14.53
#